data_AF-A0AB34HUI4-F1
#
_entry.id   AF-A0AB34HUI4-F1
#
_cell.length_a   1.000
_cell.length_b   1.000
_cell.length_c   1.000
_cell.angle_alpha   90.00
_cell.angle_beta   90.00
_cell.angle_gamma   90.00
#
_symmetry.space_group_name_H-M   'P 1'
#
loop_
_entity.id
_entity.type
_entity.pdbx_description
1 polymer ?
#
loop_
_entity_poly.entity_id
_entity_poly.type
_entity_poly.pdbx_seq_one_letter_code
_entity_poly.pdbx_strand_id
1 'polypeptide(L)'
;MIVDWIQEHTSHGASNGGTQRLPRAIGMSLAKELIFSARVLDGQAAKAVGLISHVLEQNQEGDAAYRKALDLAREFLPQGPVAMRVAKLAINQGMEVDLVTGLAIEEACYAQTIPTKDRLEGLLAFKEKRTPRYKGE
;
A
#
# COMPACT_ATOMS: atom_id res chain seq x y z
N MET A 1 -15.50 7.21 5.38
CA MET A 1 -15.06 6.01 4.63
C MET A 1 -14.64 4.82 5.50
N ILE A 2 -13.58 4.85 6.34
CA ILE A 2 -13.32 3.72 7.30
C ILE A 2 -14.27 3.78 8.51
N VAL A 3 -14.70 4.97 8.90
CA VAL A 3 -15.55 5.22 10.07
C VAL A 3 -17.05 4.93 9.82
N ASP A 4 -17.56 5.18 8.62
CA ASP A 4 -18.92 4.72 8.22
C ASP A 4 -19.01 3.19 8.16
N TRP A 5 -17.89 2.53 7.84
CA TRP A 5 -17.81 1.08 7.71
C TRP A 5 -18.01 0.34 9.05
N ILE A 6 -17.61 0.92 10.19
CA ILE A 6 -17.78 0.25 11.50
C ILE A 6 -19.22 0.40 12.04
N GLN A 7 -19.89 1.53 11.78
CA GLN A 7 -21.25 1.77 12.26
C GLN A 7 -22.34 1.06 11.45
N GLU A 8 -22.22 0.91 10.13
CA GLU A 8 -23.23 0.20 9.32
C GLU A 8 -23.24 -1.32 9.54
N HIS A 9 -22.09 -1.93 9.85
CA HIS A 9 -21.89 -3.38 9.70
C HIS A 9 -22.05 -4.19 10.99
N THR A 10 -22.37 -3.55 12.12
CA THR A 10 -22.81 -4.25 13.35
C THR A 10 -24.29 -4.66 13.29
N SER A 11 -25.06 -4.14 12.32
CA SER A 11 -26.50 -4.43 12.16
C SER A 11 -26.84 -5.33 10.97
N HIS A 12 -26.07 -5.28 9.87
CA HIS A 12 -26.33 -6.03 8.64
C HIS A 12 -25.03 -6.66 8.11
N GLY A 13 -24.94 -7.99 8.20
CA GLY A 13 -23.70 -8.78 8.07
C GLY A 13 -23.03 -8.82 6.69
N ALA A 14 -22.47 -7.71 6.23
CA ALA A 14 -21.51 -7.68 5.12
C ALA A 14 -20.08 -7.50 5.63
N SER A 15 -19.41 -8.61 5.98
CA SER A 15 -18.00 -8.60 6.40
C SER A 15 -17.07 -8.29 5.21
N ASN A 16 -16.75 -7.00 4.98
CA ASN A 16 -15.83 -6.56 3.90
C ASN A 16 -14.32 -6.73 4.26
N GLY A 17 -14.00 -7.68 5.15
CA GLY A 17 -12.63 -8.05 5.53
C GLY A 17 -11.93 -7.14 6.55
N GLY A 18 -12.59 -6.15 7.15
CA GLY A 18 -11.94 -5.29 8.15
C GLY A 18 -11.52 -6.00 9.44
N THR A 19 -12.20 -7.10 9.82
CA THR A 19 -11.75 -7.99 10.91
C THR A 19 -10.43 -8.69 10.62
N GLN A 20 -10.00 -8.73 9.36
CA GLN A 20 -8.72 -9.30 8.92
C GLN A 20 -7.67 -8.24 8.62
N ARG A 21 -8.06 -7.17 7.92
CA ARG A 21 -7.15 -6.11 7.48
C ARG A 21 -6.77 -5.15 8.60
N LEU A 22 -7.70 -4.78 9.48
CA LEU A 22 -7.41 -3.84 10.56
C LEU A 22 -6.35 -4.39 11.54
N PRO A 23 -6.46 -5.64 12.05
CA PRO A 23 -5.41 -6.21 12.90
C PRO A 23 -4.05 -6.34 12.22
N ARG A 24 -4.01 -6.61 10.91
CA ARG A 24 -2.76 -6.65 10.13
C ARG A 24 -2.12 -5.27 9.96
N ALA A 25 -2.93 -4.21 9.91
CA ALA A 25 -2.45 -2.85 9.75
C ALA A 25 -1.96 -2.22 11.07
N ILE A 26 -2.71 -2.37 12.17
CA ILE A 26 -2.45 -1.64 13.43
C ILE A 26 -2.23 -2.56 14.65
N GLY A 27 -2.11 -3.87 14.43
CA GLY A 27 -1.96 -4.87 15.47
C GLY A 27 -3.29 -5.32 16.11
N MET A 28 -3.30 -6.54 16.66
CA MET A 28 -4.50 -7.18 17.18
C MET A 28 -5.15 -6.42 18.34
N SER A 29 -4.34 -5.88 19.26
CA SER A 29 -4.88 -5.26 20.48
C SER A 29 -5.69 -4.00 20.16
N LEU A 30 -5.09 -3.08 19.40
CA LEU A 30 -5.76 -1.84 19.01
C LEU A 30 -6.94 -2.09 18.09
N ALA A 31 -6.82 -3.04 17.15
CA ALA A 31 -7.94 -3.42 16.29
C ALA A 31 -9.15 -3.93 17.08
N LYS A 32 -8.94 -4.77 18.11
CA LYS A 32 -10.01 -5.21 19.00
C LYS A 32 -10.62 -4.06 19.79
N GLU A 33 -9.80 -3.16 20.33
CA GLU A 33 -10.29 -1.97 21.04
C GLU A 33 -11.22 -1.13 20.15
N LEU A 34 -10.80 -0.82 18.92
CA LEU A 34 -11.60 -0.03 17.98
C LEU A 34 -12.88 -0.75 17.53
N ILE A 35 -12.80 -2.03 17.22
CA ILE A 35 -13.95 -2.82 16.78
C ILE A 35 -14.98 -2.97 17.92
N PHE A 36 -14.55 -3.27 19.14
CA PHE A 36 -15.45 -3.48 20.27
C PHE A 36 -16.06 -2.19 20.80
N SER A 37 -15.30 -1.09 20.80
CA SER A 37 -15.82 0.21 21.22
C SER A 37 -16.62 0.94 20.14
N ALA A 38 -16.56 0.47 18.89
CA ALA A 38 -17.08 1.17 17.72
C ALA A 38 -16.60 2.64 17.63
N ARG A 39 -15.39 2.93 18.15
CA ARG A 39 -14.85 4.29 18.22
C ARG A 39 -14.49 4.83 16.83
N VAL A 40 -14.93 6.05 16.56
CA VAL A 40 -14.55 6.85 15.39
C VAL A 40 -13.24 7.59 15.69
N LEU A 41 -12.25 7.46 14.80
CA LEU A 41 -10.98 8.18 14.91
C LEU A 41 -10.97 9.39 13.96
N ASP A 42 -10.39 10.50 14.41
CA ASP A 42 -9.98 11.58 13.53
C ASP A 42 -8.65 11.25 12.80
N GLY A 43 -8.21 12.14 11.92
CA GLY A 43 -6.99 11.94 11.13
C GLY A 43 -5.71 11.85 11.98
N GLN A 44 -5.61 12.62 13.07
CA GLN A 44 -4.41 12.63 13.92
C GLN A 44 -4.33 11.34 14.74
N ALA A 45 -5.43 10.92 15.35
CA ALA A 45 -5.52 9.66 16.08
C ALA A 45 -5.29 8.45 15.15
N ALA A 46 -5.85 8.47 13.93
CA ALA A 46 -5.61 7.43 12.93
C ALA A 46 -4.12 7.34 12.54
N LYS A 47 -3.43 8.48 12.41
CA LYS A 47 -1.99 8.52 12.14
C LYS A 47 -1.17 8.01 13.32
N ALA A 48 -1.54 8.37 14.55
CA ALA A 48 -0.85 7.96 15.77
C ALA A 48 -0.87 6.43 15.97
N VAL A 49 -1.96 5.77 15.62
CA VAL A 49 -2.08 4.30 15.69
C VAL A 49 -1.58 3.58 14.44
N GLY A 50 -1.06 4.30 13.44
CA GLY A 50 -0.54 3.73 12.19
C GLY A 50 -1.61 3.27 11.19
N LEU A 51 -2.88 3.63 11.37
CA LEU A 51 -3.95 3.29 10.43
C LEU A 51 -3.78 3.99 9.07
N ILE A 52 -3.18 5.19 9.08
CA ILE A 52 -2.86 5.95 7.87
C ILE A 52 -1.38 6.36 7.86
N SER A 53 -0.79 6.41 6.67
CA SER A 53 0.62 6.78 6.51
C SER A 53 0.85 8.30 6.46
N HIS A 54 -0.16 9.11 6.16
CA HIS A 54 -0.04 10.57 6.09
C HIS A 54 -1.28 11.24 6.71
N VAL A 55 -1.05 12.31 7.47
CA VAL A 55 -2.08 13.23 7.97
C VAL A 55 -1.73 14.63 7.51
N LEU A 56 -2.73 15.42 7.14
CA LEU A 56 -2.58 16.75 6.57
C LEU A 56 -3.64 17.65 7.19
N GLU A 57 -3.29 18.92 7.37
CA GLU A 57 -4.29 19.94 7.66
C GLU A 57 -5.18 20.13 6.43
N GLN A 58 -6.49 20.22 6.66
CA GLN A 58 -7.45 20.37 5.58
C GLN A 58 -7.35 21.77 4.98
N ASN A 59 -7.36 21.85 3.66
CA ASN A 59 -7.34 23.12 2.93
C ASN A 59 -8.77 23.64 2.70
N GLN A 60 -8.89 24.87 2.19
CA GLN A 60 -10.18 25.53 1.96
C GLN A 60 -11.05 24.79 0.92
N GLU A 61 -10.43 24.10 -0.04
CA GLU A 61 -11.11 23.34 -1.10
C GLU A 61 -11.57 21.96 -0.65
N GLY A 62 -11.16 21.49 0.53
CA GLY A 62 -11.55 20.19 1.07
C GLY A 62 -10.84 18.98 0.45
N ASP A 63 -9.77 19.17 -0.33
CA ASP A 63 -9.12 18.15 -1.15
C ASP A 63 -7.66 17.87 -0.76
N ALA A 64 -7.19 18.32 0.42
CA ALA A 64 -5.77 18.19 0.81
C ALA A 64 -5.25 16.74 0.75
N ALA A 65 -6.05 15.78 1.19
CA ALA A 65 -5.72 14.36 1.11
C ALA A 65 -5.56 13.86 -0.33
N TYR A 66 -6.43 14.32 -1.23
CA TYR A 66 -6.36 13.98 -2.65
C TYR A 66 -5.10 14.56 -3.31
N ARG A 67 -4.75 15.82 -3.00
CA ARG A 67 -3.52 16.46 -3.50
C ARG A 67 -2.27 15.68 -3.10
N LYS A 68 -2.17 15.27 -1.82
CA LYS A 68 -1.04 14.44 -1.38
C LYS A 68 -1.04 13.06 -2.03
N ALA A 69 -2.20 12.45 -2.25
CA ALA A 69 -2.30 11.19 -2.96
C ALA A 69 -1.81 11.32 -4.41
N LEU A 70 -2.12 12.43 -5.10
CA LEU A 70 -1.59 12.72 -6.42
C LEU A 70 -0.08 12.96 -6.42
N ASP A 71 0.45 13.67 -5.42
CA ASP A 71 1.90 13.83 -5.26
C ASP A 71 2.59 12.48 -5.09
N LEU A 72 2.08 11.63 -4.20
CA LEU A 72 2.62 10.30 -3.96
C LEU A 72 2.49 9.40 -5.20
N ALA A 73 1.38 9.49 -5.94
CA ALA A 73 1.22 8.77 -7.20
C ALA A 73 2.25 9.21 -8.25
N ARG A 74 2.56 10.52 -8.33
CA ARG A 74 3.62 11.04 -9.20
C ARG A 74 5.00 10.51 -8.83
N GLU A 75 5.27 10.30 -7.54
CA GLU A 75 6.52 9.68 -7.07
C GLU A 75 6.68 8.23 -7.58
N PHE A 76 5.58 7.53 -7.90
CA PHE A 76 5.58 6.15 -8.41
C PHE A 76 5.67 6.01 -9.94
N LEU A 77 5.45 7.09 -10.69
CA LEU A 77 5.46 7.06 -12.16
C LEU A 77 6.83 6.76 -12.78
N PRO A 78 7.97 7.20 -12.21
CA PRO A 78 9.28 6.95 -12.81
C PRO A 78 9.81 5.51 -12.65
N GLN A 79 9.13 4.65 -11.89
CA GLN A 79 9.59 3.28 -11.64
C GLN A 79 9.19 2.32 -12.79
N GLY A 80 9.95 1.22 -12.93
CA GLY A 80 9.68 0.20 -13.95
C GLY A 80 8.31 -0.44 -13.76
N PRO A 81 7.37 -0.35 -14.73
CA PRO A 81 6.01 -0.85 -14.54
C PRO A 81 5.92 -2.34 -14.22
N VAL A 82 6.76 -3.17 -14.86
CA VAL A 82 6.82 -4.61 -14.58
C VAL A 82 7.32 -4.86 -13.15
N ALA A 83 8.42 -4.20 -12.75
CA ALA A 83 8.99 -4.31 -11.41
C ALA A 83 7.99 -3.91 -10.32
N MET A 84 7.26 -2.80 -10.50
CA MET A 84 6.24 -2.33 -9.55
C MET A 84 5.11 -3.36 -9.36
N ARG A 85 4.65 -4.00 -10.44
CA ARG A 85 3.60 -5.02 -10.38
C ARG A 85 4.05 -6.26 -9.63
N VAL A 86 5.22 -6.80 -9.96
CA VAL A 86 5.72 -8.03 -9.32
C VAL A 86 6.20 -7.78 -7.89
N ALA A 87 6.71 -6.58 -7.56
CA ALA A 87 7.01 -6.20 -6.18
C ALA A 87 5.74 -6.19 -5.31
N LYS A 88 4.64 -5.61 -5.81
CA LYS A 88 3.34 -5.66 -5.12
C LYS A 88 2.85 -7.09 -4.93
N LEU A 89 3.02 -7.95 -5.95
CA LEU A 89 2.64 -9.36 -5.86
C LEU A 89 3.44 -10.08 -4.77
N ALA A 90 4.76 -9.91 -4.77
CA ALA A 90 5.66 -10.52 -3.80
C ALA A 90 5.32 -10.08 -2.36
N ILE A 91 5.11 -8.79 -2.13
CA ILE A 91 4.72 -8.28 -0.80
C ILE A 91 3.38 -8.86 -0.37
N ASN A 92 2.35 -8.79 -1.22
CA ASN A 92 1.00 -9.23 -0.85
C ASN A 92 0.93 -10.74 -0.60
N GLN A 93 1.61 -11.55 -1.40
CA GLN A 93 1.60 -13.00 -1.23
C GLN A 93 2.55 -13.45 -0.12
N GLY A 94 3.76 -12.88 -0.06
CA GLY A 94 4.77 -13.22 0.94
C GLY A 94 4.34 -12.92 2.37
N MET A 95 3.52 -11.89 2.59
CA MET A 95 2.97 -11.55 3.91
C MET A 95 1.95 -12.57 4.45
N GLU A 96 1.41 -13.46 3.61
CA GLU A 96 0.39 -14.45 4.00
C GLU A 96 0.94 -15.89 4.07
N VAL A 97 2.26 -16.05 3.97
CA VAL A 97 2.95 -17.35 4.06
C VAL A 97 4.12 -17.27 5.06
N ASP A 98 4.76 -18.41 5.33
CA ASP A 98 6.00 -18.41 6.09
C ASP A 98 7.14 -17.74 5.31
N LEU A 99 8.18 -17.30 6.03
CA LEU A 99 9.28 -16.54 5.44
C LEU A 99 10.00 -17.29 4.32
N VAL A 100 10.19 -18.61 4.43
CA VAL A 100 10.92 -19.39 3.42
C VAL A 100 10.12 -19.42 2.12
N THR A 101 8.82 -19.68 2.21
CA THR A 101 7.93 -19.60 1.04
C THR A 101 7.86 -18.18 0.48
N GLY A 102 7.84 -17.15 1.34
CA GLY A 102 7.86 -15.75 0.92
C GLY A 102 9.11 -15.38 0.11
N LEU A 103 10.29 -15.85 0.52
CA LEU A 103 11.54 -15.65 -0.21
C LEU A 103 11.53 -16.36 -1.57
N ALA A 104 10.92 -17.54 -1.67
CA ALA A 104 10.75 -18.23 -2.95
C ALA A 104 9.80 -17.45 -3.90
N ILE A 105 8.74 -16.84 -3.37
CA ILE A 105 7.85 -15.97 -4.13
C ILE A 105 8.59 -14.72 -4.63
N GLU A 106 9.43 -14.12 -3.78
CA GLU A 106 10.28 -12.98 -4.15
C GLU A 106 11.21 -13.34 -5.30
N GLU A 107 11.89 -14.49 -5.24
CA GLU A 107 12.78 -14.97 -6.31
C GLU A 107 12.01 -15.15 -7.63
N ALA A 108 10.83 -15.77 -7.60
CA ALA A 108 9.99 -15.96 -8.78
C ALA A 108 9.48 -14.64 -9.37
N CYS A 109 9.17 -13.65 -8.53
CA CYS A 109 8.79 -12.31 -8.97
C CYS A 109 9.98 -11.55 -9.55
N TYR A 110 11.16 -11.67 -8.94
CA TYR A 110 12.40 -11.06 -9.43
C TYR A 110 12.78 -11.61 -10.81
N ALA A 111 12.67 -12.93 -11.02
CA ALA A 111 12.97 -13.58 -12.29
C ALA A 111 12.18 -13.00 -13.47
N GLN A 112 10.95 -12.51 -13.25
CA GLN A 112 10.13 -11.87 -14.29
C GLN A 112 10.69 -10.52 -14.74
N THR A 113 11.50 -9.85 -13.92
CA THR A 113 12.13 -8.56 -14.28
C THR A 113 13.40 -8.75 -15.11
N ILE A 114 14.06 -9.90 -14.99
CA ILE A 114 15.34 -10.21 -15.66
C ILE A 114 15.26 -10.09 -17.20
N PRO A 115 14.26 -10.65 -17.89
CA PRO A 115 14.18 -10.60 -19.34
C PRO A 115 13.59 -9.29 -19.90
N THR A 116 13.23 -8.31 -19.06
CA THR A 116 12.58 -7.07 -19.52
C THR A 116 13.56 -6.10 -20.18
N LYS A 117 13.08 -5.34 -21.16
CA LYS A 117 13.83 -4.21 -21.74
C LYS A 117 14.01 -3.09 -20.72
N ASP A 118 13.02 -2.90 -19.83
CA ASP A 118 13.10 -1.93 -18.74
C ASP A 118 14.32 -2.18 -17.84
N ARG A 119 14.67 -3.44 -17.55
CA ARG A 119 15.90 -3.73 -16.79
C ARG A 119 17.15 -3.25 -17.52
N LEU A 120 17.24 -3.51 -18.83
CA LEU A 120 18.38 -3.06 -19.64
C LEU A 120 18.45 -1.53 -19.71
N GLU A 121 17.31 -0.87 -19.90
CA GLU A 121 17.19 0.58 -19.88
C GLU A 121 17.61 1.17 -18.52
N GLY A 122 17.21 0.55 -17.40
CA GLY A 122 17.62 0.98 -16.07
C GLY A 122 19.14 0.93 -15.88
N LEU A 123 19.78 -0.17 -16.32
CA LEU A 123 21.24 -0.30 -16.28
C LEU A 123 21.95 0.71 -17.19
N LEU A 124 21.42 0.92 -18.40
CA LEU A 124 21.96 1.88 -19.35
C LEU A 124 21.83 3.33 -18.84
N ALA A 125 20.65 3.71 -18.37
CA ALA A 125 20.37 5.02 -17.81
C ALA A 125 21.26 5.32 -16.59
N PHE A 126 21.48 4.32 -15.72
CA PHE A 126 22.41 4.42 -14.60
C PHE A 126 23.85 4.66 -15.07
N LYS A 127 24.33 3.87 -16.04
CA LYS A 127 25.66 4.04 -16.64
C LYS A 127 25.83 5.43 -17.27
N GLU A 128 24.80 5.92 -17.94
CA GLU A 128 24.78 7.22 -18.64
C GLU A 128 24.41 8.40 -17.72
N LYS A 129 24.12 8.16 -16.44
CA LYS A 129 23.68 9.17 -15.45
C LYS A 129 22.49 10.01 -15.91
N ARG A 130 21.52 9.37 -16.57
CA ARG A 130 20.27 9.99 -17.01
C ARG A 130 19.06 9.33 -16.35
N THR A 131 17.93 10.02 -16.39
CA THR A 131 16.65 9.43 -15.96
C THR A 131 16.26 8.28 -16.90
N PRO A 132 15.89 7.10 -16.37
CA PRO A 132 15.43 5.99 -17.19
C PRO A 132 14.06 6.29 -17.82
N ARG A 133 13.81 5.69 -18.97
CA ARG A 133 12.54 5.79 -19.72
C ARG A 133 11.91 4.42 -19.87
N TYR A 134 11.27 3.95 -18.81
CA TYR A 134 10.59 2.66 -18.80
C TYR A 134 9.31 2.67 -19.64
N LYS A 135 9.00 1.52 -20.24
CA LYS A 135 7.83 1.30 -21.11
C LYS A 135 6.94 0.15 -20.64
N GLY A 136 7.38 -0.64 -19.66
CA GLY A 136 6.64 -1.79 -19.16
C GLY A 136 6.81 -3.04 -20.02
N GLU A 137 7.97 -3.21 -20.65
CA GLU A 137 8.35 -4.32 -21.53
C GLU A 137 9.75 -4.86 -21.24
#